data_AF-A0A315WP50-F1
#
_entry.id   AF-A0A315WP50-F1
#
_cell.length_a   1.000
_cell.length_b   1.000
_cell.length_c   1.000
_cell.angle_alpha   90.00
_cell.angle_beta   90.00
_cell.angle_gamma   90.00
#
_symmetry.space_group_name_H-M   'P 1'
#
loop_
_entity.id
_entity.type
_entity.pdbx_description
1 polymer ?
#
loop_
_entity_poly.entity_id
_entity_poly.type
_entity_poly.pdbx_seq_one_letter_code
_entity_poly.pdbx_strand_id
1 'polypeptide(L)'
;MKRIFAVSLLALALSACDKPAENTSQVAPAQCAKDTDCKGDRICESGQCISPNAQASLAAKPAPAVSLAPAAPTIAYQAVLISGDEVGPFTINGTEINYQSRAGVMNIMEQVIDEPEYATYVGVEKAYAFGPNKYVLVISTGEGGNACPATTYAVSFDTQSESIDGKTSVDGCSETVDSLADGNKLIVKKDGASTEIYNGLVK
;
A
#
# COMPACT_ATOMS: atom_id res chain seq x y z
N MET A 1 34.71 -30.09 -44.95
CA MET A 1 34.25 -28.93 -45.76
C MET A 1 34.18 -27.74 -44.80
N LYS A 2 35.20 -26.87 -44.67
CA LYS A 2 35.44 -25.60 -45.40
C LYS A 2 34.13 -24.80 -45.53
N ARG A 3 33.96 -23.58 -45.00
CA ARG A 3 34.90 -22.44 -44.93
C ARG A 3 34.63 -21.46 -43.77
N ILE A 4 35.73 -20.97 -43.24
CA ILE A 4 35.94 -19.74 -42.44
C ILE A 4 35.66 -18.52 -43.31
N PHE A 5 35.12 -17.43 -42.76
CA PHE A 5 35.54 -16.07 -43.18
C PHE A 5 35.43 -15.08 -42.01
N ALA A 6 36.60 -14.56 -41.66
CA ALA A 6 36.85 -13.42 -40.79
C ALA A 6 37.04 -12.15 -41.67
N VAL A 7 37.34 -11.04 -40.98
CA VAL A 7 37.97 -9.79 -41.49
C VAL A 7 36.98 -8.76 -42.04
N SER A 8 37.09 -7.44 -41.83
CA SER A 8 37.74 -6.53 -40.88
C SER A 8 37.30 -5.11 -41.29
N LEU A 9 37.49 -4.15 -40.39
CA LEU A 9 37.58 -2.69 -40.58
C LEU A 9 37.96 -2.21 -41.99
N LEU A 10 37.40 -1.05 -42.41
CA LEU A 10 38.23 0.12 -42.77
C LEU A 10 37.41 1.43 -42.83
N ALA A 11 38.10 2.51 -42.47
CA ALA A 11 37.62 3.87 -42.31
C ALA A 11 37.89 4.76 -43.56
N LEU A 12 37.45 6.03 -43.42
CA LEU A 12 37.94 7.28 -44.05
C LEU A 12 37.31 7.81 -45.36
N ALA A 13 36.60 8.92 -45.18
CA ALA A 13 36.85 10.27 -45.72
C ALA A 13 36.59 10.65 -47.22
N LEU A 14 35.76 11.70 -47.34
CA LEU A 14 35.83 12.90 -48.20
C LEU A 14 35.76 12.79 -49.74
N SER A 15 34.78 13.49 -50.35
CA SER A 15 35.01 14.53 -51.39
C SER A 15 33.72 15.19 -51.96
N ALA A 16 33.75 16.54 -52.09
CA ALA A 16 33.17 17.44 -53.13
C ALA A 16 31.63 17.60 -53.29
N CYS A 17 31.03 18.79 -53.03
CA CYS A 17 30.78 19.97 -53.91
C CYS A 17 30.04 19.63 -55.24
N ASP A 18 28.94 20.28 -55.66
CA ASP A 18 28.74 21.74 -55.75
C ASP A 18 27.27 22.10 -56.10
N LYS A 19 26.69 23.14 -55.46
CA LYS A 19 25.99 24.29 -56.08
C LYS A 19 25.33 25.19 -55.01
N PRO A 20 25.72 26.47 -54.86
CA PRO A 20 24.88 27.48 -54.21
C PRO A 20 24.25 28.43 -55.23
N ALA A 21 22.96 28.72 -55.04
CA ALA A 21 22.33 29.91 -55.59
C ALA A 21 22.54 31.06 -54.60
N GLU A 22 23.05 32.19 -55.11
CA GLU A 22 23.11 33.47 -54.40
C GLU A 22 21.74 33.85 -53.84
N ASN A 23 21.71 34.22 -52.57
CA ASN A 23 20.70 35.14 -52.07
C ASN A 23 21.35 36.16 -51.14
N THR A 24 21.09 37.40 -51.48
CA THR A 24 21.70 38.64 -51.04
C THR A 24 21.40 38.90 -49.55
N SER A 25 22.41 38.90 -48.69
CA SER A 25 22.29 39.46 -47.34
C SER A 25 22.92 40.83 -47.31
N GLN A 26 22.07 41.86 -47.36
CA GLN A 26 22.42 43.22 -46.95
C GLN A 26 23.03 43.17 -45.54
N VAL A 27 24.29 43.59 -45.42
CA VAL A 27 24.94 43.82 -44.14
C VAL A 27 24.27 45.04 -43.51
N ALA A 28 23.41 44.82 -42.52
CA ALA A 28 22.93 45.89 -41.66
C ALA A 28 24.12 46.49 -40.89
N PRO A 29 24.18 47.82 -40.68
CA PRO A 29 25.28 48.44 -39.97
C PRO A 29 25.34 47.91 -38.53
N ALA A 30 26.52 47.44 -38.12
CA ALA A 30 26.78 47.02 -36.76
C ALA A 30 26.56 48.21 -35.80
N GLN A 31 25.84 47.97 -34.70
CA GLN A 31 25.50 49.00 -33.70
C GLN A 31 26.57 49.15 -32.61
N CYS A 32 27.51 48.21 -32.53
CA CYS A 32 28.63 48.23 -31.60
C CYS A 32 29.81 47.46 -32.20
N ALA A 33 31.04 47.78 -31.78
CA ALA A 33 32.23 47.00 -32.11
C ALA A 33 32.85 46.34 -30.88
N LYS A 34 32.60 46.91 -29.69
CA LYS A 34 33.08 46.41 -28.39
C LYS A 34 32.07 46.73 -27.29
N ASP A 35 32.16 46.01 -26.18
CA ASP A 35 31.19 46.08 -25.07
C ASP A 35 31.01 47.49 -24.51
N THR A 36 32.06 48.30 -24.47
CA THR A 36 31.99 49.70 -24.00
C THR A 36 31.15 50.61 -24.88
N ASP A 37 30.86 50.19 -26.12
CA ASP A 37 30.00 50.94 -27.03
C ASP A 37 28.50 50.72 -26.70
N CYS A 38 28.19 49.70 -25.89
CA CYS A 38 26.85 49.38 -25.45
C CYS A 38 26.49 50.16 -24.18
N LYS A 39 25.26 50.70 -24.15
CA LYS A 39 24.77 51.43 -22.97
C LYS A 39 24.44 50.47 -21.83
N GLY A 40 24.94 50.79 -20.63
CA GLY A 40 24.70 50.01 -19.42
C GLY A 40 25.48 48.71 -19.39
N ASP A 41 24.92 47.66 -18.78
CA ASP A 41 25.60 46.37 -18.59
C ASP A 41 25.45 45.42 -19.81
N ARG A 42 25.26 45.98 -21.01
CA ARG A 42 25.07 45.20 -22.24
C ARG A 42 26.43 44.91 -22.88
N ILE A 43 26.57 43.72 -23.46
CA ILE A 43 27.78 43.28 -24.17
C ILE A 43 27.54 43.33 -25.69
N CYS A 44 28.59 43.58 -26.46
CA CYS A 44 28.50 43.60 -27.91
C CYS A 44 28.73 42.21 -28.48
N GLU A 45 27.66 41.55 -28.90
CA GLU A 45 27.73 40.25 -29.55
C GLU A 45 27.30 40.38 -31.02
N SER A 46 28.18 39.99 -31.95
CA SER A 46 27.91 40.03 -33.40
C SER A 46 27.43 41.39 -33.93
N GLY A 47 27.92 42.48 -33.34
CA GLY A 47 27.55 43.84 -33.72
C GLY A 47 26.21 44.32 -33.15
N GLN A 48 25.63 43.60 -32.20
CA GLN A 48 24.42 43.98 -31.46
C GLN A 48 24.67 43.98 -29.95
N CYS A 49 24.19 45.03 -29.27
CA CYS A 49 24.26 45.09 -27.82
C CYS A 49 23.21 44.15 -27.21
N ILE A 50 23.62 43.13 -26.46
CA ILE A 50 22.73 42.17 -25.80
C ILE A 50 22.94 42.20 -24.28
N SER A 51 21.91 41.81 -23.51
CA SER A 51 22.03 41.73 -22.05
C SER A 51 22.58 40.35 -21.66
N PRO A 52 23.65 40.26 -20.84
CA PRO A 52 24.32 38.99 -20.53
C PRO A 52 23.46 37.98 -19.76
N ASN A 53 22.31 38.39 -19.21
CA ASN A 53 21.47 37.54 -18.36
C ASN A 53 20.12 37.13 -19.00
N ALA A 54 20.02 37.10 -20.33
CA ALA A 54 18.78 36.72 -21.02
C ALA A 54 18.49 35.20 -21.04
N GLN A 55 19.31 34.36 -20.39
CA GLN A 55 19.10 32.91 -20.29
C GLN A 55 19.22 32.41 -18.85
N ALA A 56 18.25 32.79 -18.02
CA ALA A 56 17.93 32.06 -16.79
C ALA A 56 16.46 32.32 -16.40
N SER A 57 15.55 32.04 -17.32
CA SER A 57 14.10 32.11 -17.04
C SER A 57 13.51 30.70 -17.08
N LEU A 58 13.36 30.13 -15.87
CA LEU A 58 12.37 29.11 -15.50
C LEU A 58 12.41 27.77 -16.24
N ALA A 59 13.45 26.97 -16.00
CA ALA A 59 13.26 25.52 -15.92
C ALA A 59 12.88 25.17 -14.48
N ALA A 60 11.57 25.16 -14.19
CA ALA A 60 11.07 24.57 -12.95
C ALA A 60 11.57 23.13 -12.87
N LYS A 61 12.26 22.79 -11.78
CA LYS A 61 12.57 21.40 -11.40
C LYS A 61 11.28 20.59 -11.54
N PRO A 62 11.23 19.49 -12.32
CA PRO A 62 10.06 18.61 -12.31
C PRO A 62 9.80 18.20 -10.87
N ALA A 63 8.62 18.54 -10.34
CA ALA A 63 8.15 17.94 -9.11
C ALA A 63 8.19 16.41 -9.31
N PRO A 64 8.64 15.63 -8.31
CA PRO A 64 8.57 14.18 -8.40
C PRO A 64 7.14 13.81 -8.80
N ALA A 65 7.01 12.98 -9.83
CA ALA A 65 5.71 12.43 -10.19
C ALA A 65 5.10 11.88 -8.90
N VAL A 66 3.97 12.46 -8.49
CA VAL A 66 3.14 11.88 -7.45
C VAL A 66 2.71 10.54 -8.03
N SER A 67 3.43 9.49 -7.65
CA SER A 67 2.94 8.14 -7.77
C SER A 67 1.61 8.17 -7.03
N LEU A 68 0.50 8.14 -7.77
CA LEU A 68 -0.80 7.88 -7.20
C LEU A 68 -0.69 6.48 -6.59
N ALA A 69 -0.25 6.43 -5.33
CA ALA A 69 -0.37 5.23 -4.53
C ALA A 69 -1.81 4.77 -4.70
N PRO A 70 -2.06 3.46 -4.94
CA PRO A 70 -3.41 2.94 -4.99
C PRO A 70 -4.17 3.48 -3.78
N ALA A 71 -5.36 4.07 -4.01
CA ALA A 71 -6.19 4.56 -2.93
C ALA A 71 -6.33 3.44 -1.89
N ALA A 72 -6.04 3.74 -0.63
CA ALA A 72 -6.16 2.77 0.44
C ALA A 72 -7.56 2.15 0.38
N PRO A 73 -7.72 0.83 0.63
CA PRO A 73 -9.02 0.19 0.61
C PRO A 73 -10.01 1.00 1.47
N THR A 74 -11.06 1.54 0.85
CA THR A 74 -12.09 2.34 1.53
C THR A 74 -13.09 1.47 2.29
N ILE A 75 -12.76 0.20 2.50
CA ILE A 75 -13.59 -0.74 3.24
C ILE A 75 -13.38 -0.43 4.73
N ALA A 76 -14.49 -0.18 5.41
CA ALA A 76 -14.50 0.03 6.85
C ALA A 76 -15.01 -1.22 7.57
N TYR A 77 -14.58 -1.38 8.82
CA TYR A 77 -15.18 -2.39 9.69
C TYR A 77 -16.64 -2.08 9.96
N GLN A 78 -17.49 -3.08 9.83
CA GLN A 78 -18.88 -3.01 10.21
C GLN A 78 -19.13 -3.97 11.38
N ALA A 79 -19.61 -3.43 12.50
CA ALA A 79 -19.95 -4.27 13.65
C ALA A 79 -21.03 -5.28 13.27
N VAL A 80 -20.79 -6.54 13.62
CA VAL A 80 -21.74 -7.64 13.48
C VAL A 80 -22.45 -7.79 14.82
N LEU A 81 -23.77 -7.83 14.78
CA LEU A 81 -24.57 -8.06 15.98
C LEU A 81 -24.37 -9.48 16.49
N ILE A 82 -24.13 -9.60 17.79
CA ILE A 82 -24.13 -10.87 18.52
C ILE A 82 -25.50 -10.98 19.19
N SER A 83 -26.27 -12.01 18.83
CA SER A 83 -27.64 -12.19 19.32
C SER A 83 -27.86 -13.63 19.79
N GLY A 84 -27.74 -13.83 21.10
CA GLY A 84 -27.76 -15.18 21.68
C GLY A 84 -26.66 -16.03 21.06
N ASP A 85 -27.08 -17.08 20.36
CA ASP A 85 -26.18 -18.05 19.73
C ASP A 85 -25.82 -17.69 18.28
N GLU A 86 -26.23 -16.52 17.76
CA GLU A 86 -25.96 -16.11 16.38
C GLU A 86 -24.99 -14.92 16.31
N VAL A 87 -24.01 -15.00 15.40
CA VAL A 87 -23.05 -13.93 15.12
C VAL A 87 -22.79 -13.87 13.62
N GLY A 88 -23.54 -13.04 12.90
CA GLY A 88 -23.39 -12.95 11.43
C GLY A 88 -23.60 -14.32 10.78
N PRO A 89 -22.64 -14.86 10.00
CA PRO A 89 -22.77 -16.19 9.39
C PRO A 89 -22.37 -17.34 10.34
N PHE A 90 -22.05 -17.05 11.60
CA PHE A 90 -21.62 -18.02 12.59
C PHE A 90 -22.76 -18.33 13.58
N THR A 91 -22.78 -19.56 14.06
CA THR A 91 -23.65 -20.02 15.17
C THR A 91 -22.81 -20.59 16.29
N ILE A 92 -23.14 -20.30 17.54
CA ILE A 92 -22.45 -20.76 18.73
C ILE A 92 -23.21 -21.97 19.29
N ASN A 93 -22.51 -23.06 19.60
CA ASN A 93 -23.12 -24.23 20.23
C ASN A 93 -22.17 -24.79 21.31
N GLY A 94 -22.43 -24.45 22.57
CA GLY A 94 -21.55 -24.81 23.68
C GLY A 94 -20.17 -24.17 23.50
N THR A 95 -19.16 -24.98 23.19
CA THR A 95 -17.77 -24.54 22.98
C THR A 95 -17.40 -24.44 21.49
N GLU A 96 -18.35 -24.70 20.59
CA GLU A 96 -18.14 -24.64 19.16
C GLU A 96 -18.59 -23.30 18.60
N ILE A 97 -17.83 -22.76 17.66
CA ILE A 97 -18.27 -21.68 16.78
C ILE A 97 -18.38 -22.28 15.39
N ASN A 98 -19.62 -22.46 14.94
CA ASN A 98 -19.95 -23.17 13.73
C ASN A 98 -20.15 -22.19 12.56
N TYR A 99 -19.56 -22.53 11.41
CA TYR A 99 -19.76 -21.86 10.14
C TYR A 99 -20.37 -22.83 9.13
N GLN A 100 -21.37 -22.39 8.37
CA GLN A 100 -21.95 -23.19 7.31
C GLN A 100 -21.10 -23.09 6.03
N SER A 101 -20.13 -23.99 5.89
CA SER A 101 -19.25 -24.05 4.72
C SER A 101 -19.92 -24.76 3.53
N ARG A 102 -19.26 -24.70 2.36
CA ARG A 102 -19.62 -25.48 1.17
C ARG A 102 -19.54 -27.00 1.39
N ALA A 103 -18.69 -27.46 2.31
CA ALA A 103 -18.50 -28.88 2.60
C ALA A 103 -19.39 -29.41 3.74
N GLY A 104 -20.13 -28.52 4.42
CA GLY A 104 -20.91 -28.85 5.61
C GLY A 104 -20.67 -27.86 6.75
N VAL A 105 -21.19 -28.18 7.94
CA VAL A 105 -20.91 -27.37 9.13
C VAL A 105 -19.45 -27.59 9.54
N MET A 106 -18.71 -26.50 9.76
CA MET A 106 -17.35 -26.53 10.28
C MET A 106 -17.28 -25.83 11.63
N ASN A 107 -16.58 -26.42 12.60
CA ASN A 107 -16.24 -25.74 13.84
C ASN A 107 -14.94 -24.96 13.64
N ILE A 108 -15.00 -23.63 13.65
CA ILE A 108 -13.81 -22.80 13.43
C ILE A 108 -12.83 -22.87 14.61
N MET A 109 -13.28 -23.29 15.80
CA MET A 109 -12.42 -23.38 16.99
C MET A 109 -11.28 -24.38 16.81
N GLU A 110 -11.44 -25.39 15.97
CA GLU A 110 -10.37 -26.34 15.59
C GLU A 110 -9.16 -25.66 14.92
N GLN A 111 -9.31 -24.43 14.44
CA GLN A 111 -8.22 -23.62 13.86
C GLN A 111 -7.76 -22.50 14.81
N VAL A 112 -8.55 -22.19 15.85
CA VAL A 112 -8.26 -21.13 16.82
C VAL A 112 -7.41 -21.65 17.97
N ILE A 113 -7.69 -22.86 18.45
CA ILE A 113 -7.03 -23.44 19.61
C ILE A 113 -6.55 -24.86 19.27
N ASP A 114 -5.40 -25.24 19.83
CA ASP A 114 -4.72 -26.48 19.44
C ASP A 114 -5.49 -27.72 19.95
N GLU A 115 -6.16 -27.60 21.10
CA GLU A 115 -6.93 -28.66 21.75
C GLU A 115 -8.31 -28.13 22.17
N PRO A 116 -9.25 -27.94 21.23
CA PRO A 116 -10.55 -27.33 21.49
C PRO A 116 -11.41 -28.06 22.51
N GLU A 117 -11.18 -29.35 22.72
CA GLU A 117 -11.84 -30.17 23.74
C GLU A 117 -11.52 -29.73 25.18
N TYR A 118 -10.43 -28.99 25.42
CA TYR A 118 -10.09 -28.46 26.75
C TYR A 118 -10.65 -27.06 27.01
N ALA A 119 -11.25 -26.41 26.00
CA ALA A 119 -11.93 -25.15 26.23
C ALA A 119 -13.17 -25.39 27.11
N THR A 120 -13.15 -24.85 28.33
CA THR A 120 -14.29 -24.96 29.26
C THR A 120 -15.41 -23.95 28.97
N TYR A 121 -15.08 -22.92 28.20
CA TYR A 121 -15.95 -21.83 27.77
C TYR A 121 -15.44 -21.30 26.44
N VAL A 122 -16.36 -20.91 25.56
CA VAL A 122 -16.08 -20.13 24.35
C VAL A 122 -17.16 -19.06 24.21
N GLY A 123 -16.74 -17.81 24.03
CA GLY A 123 -17.64 -16.69 23.80
C GLY A 123 -17.09 -15.75 22.74
N VAL A 124 -17.97 -15.27 21.86
CA VAL A 124 -17.63 -14.19 20.92
C VAL A 124 -17.91 -12.86 21.61
N GLU A 125 -16.84 -12.13 21.95
CA GLU A 125 -16.93 -10.85 22.66
C GLU A 125 -17.23 -9.69 21.71
N LYS A 126 -16.64 -9.73 20.52
CA LYS A 126 -16.84 -8.75 19.43
C LYS A 126 -16.78 -9.45 18.09
N ALA A 127 -17.52 -8.95 17.12
CA ALA A 127 -17.46 -9.43 15.75
C ALA A 127 -17.59 -8.27 14.77
N TYR A 128 -16.81 -8.33 13.69
CA TYR A 128 -16.82 -7.32 12.65
C TYR A 128 -16.74 -7.97 11.27
N ALA A 129 -17.50 -7.45 10.31
CA ALA A 129 -17.31 -7.71 8.90
C ALA A 129 -16.32 -6.69 8.33
N PHE A 130 -15.45 -7.14 7.42
CA PHE A 130 -14.56 -6.28 6.66
C PHE A 130 -14.75 -6.54 5.16
N GLY A 131 -15.72 -5.86 4.57
CA GLY A 131 -16.14 -6.14 3.20
C GLY A 131 -16.94 -7.45 3.10
N PRO A 132 -17.09 -8.02 1.89
CA PRO A 132 -18.04 -9.11 1.66
C PRO A 132 -17.57 -10.47 2.18
N ASN A 133 -16.26 -10.67 2.33
CA ASN A 133 -15.70 -12.00 2.50
C ASN A 133 -14.90 -12.22 3.78
N LYS A 134 -14.61 -11.16 4.54
CA LYS A 134 -13.77 -11.23 5.73
C LYS A 134 -14.55 -10.91 6.98
N TYR A 135 -14.29 -11.68 8.01
CA TYR A 135 -14.77 -11.42 9.36
C TYR A 135 -13.58 -11.39 10.33
N VAL A 136 -13.65 -10.48 11.30
CA VAL A 136 -12.77 -10.49 12.46
C VAL A 136 -13.61 -10.80 13.69
N LEU A 137 -13.29 -11.89 14.36
CA LEU A 137 -13.93 -12.31 15.61
C LEU A 137 -12.96 -12.12 16.76
N VAL A 138 -13.46 -11.59 17.87
CA VAL A 138 -12.74 -11.56 19.15
C VAL A 138 -13.38 -12.59 20.05
N ILE A 139 -12.64 -13.66 20.35
CA ILE A 139 -13.13 -14.87 20.98
C ILE A 139 -12.42 -15.04 22.33
N SER A 140 -13.18 -15.18 23.41
CA SER A 140 -12.66 -15.53 24.72
C SER A 140 -12.87 -17.01 24.99
N THR A 141 -11.85 -17.66 25.53
CA THR A 141 -11.80 -19.10 25.84
C THR A 141 -11.38 -19.34 27.28
N GLY A 142 -11.93 -20.40 27.88
CA GLY A 142 -11.61 -20.85 29.24
C GLY A 142 -10.47 -21.86 29.33
N GLU A 143 -9.36 -21.65 28.61
CA GLU A 143 -8.24 -22.62 28.51
C GLU A 143 -7.22 -22.52 29.67
N GLY A 144 -7.13 -21.36 30.33
CA GLY A 144 -6.08 -21.05 31.31
C GLY A 144 -6.33 -21.50 32.76
N GLY A 145 -7.41 -22.23 33.03
CA GLY A 145 -7.83 -22.55 34.40
C GLY A 145 -8.04 -21.28 35.24
N ASN A 146 -7.42 -21.21 36.42
CA ASN A 146 -7.59 -20.07 37.34
C ASN A 146 -6.62 -18.89 37.09
N ALA A 147 -5.75 -18.97 36.07
CA ALA A 147 -4.70 -17.97 35.88
C ALA A 147 -5.24 -16.63 35.34
N CYS A 148 -6.18 -16.69 34.39
CA CYS A 148 -6.91 -15.54 33.88
C CYS A 148 -8.37 -15.94 33.61
N PRO A 149 -9.35 -15.07 33.90
CA PRO A 149 -10.78 -15.33 33.68
C PRO A 149 -11.10 -15.88 32.28
N ALA A 150 -10.41 -15.39 31.24
CA ALA A 150 -10.43 -15.98 29.90
C ALA A 150 -9.18 -15.59 29.10
N THR A 151 -8.66 -16.52 28.29
CA THR A 151 -7.72 -16.23 27.21
C THR A 151 -8.50 -15.64 26.04
N THR A 152 -8.08 -14.52 25.47
CA THR A 152 -8.81 -13.89 24.37
C THR A 152 -7.98 -13.87 23.10
N TYR A 153 -8.59 -14.25 21.98
CA TYR A 153 -7.99 -14.24 20.65
C TYR A 153 -8.73 -13.27 19.76
N ALA A 154 -8.00 -12.57 18.90
CA ALA A 154 -8.57 -12.00 17.69
C ALA A 154 -8.22 -12.92 16.52
N VAL A 155 -9.20 -13.22 15.67
CA VAL A 155 -9.01 -14.09 14.50
C VAL A 155 -9.63 -13.46 13.26
N SER A 156 -8.98 -13.62 12.12
CA SER A 156 -9.57 -13.30 10.81
C SER A 156 -10.04 -14.58 10.13
N PHE A 157 -11.29 -14.57 9.69
CA PHE A 157 -11.93 -15.65 8.94
C PHE A 157 -12.22 -15.18 7.52
N ASP A 158 -11.85 -16.00 6.54
CA ASP A 158 -12.15 -15.78 5.13
C ASP A 158 -13.23 -16.75 4.65
N THR A 159 -14.35 -16.21 4.18
CA THR A 159 -15.43 -17.00 3.59
C THR A 159 -15.08 -17.56 2.21
N GLN A 160 -14.09 -16.99 1.51
CA GLN A 160 -13.66 -17.50 0.20
C GLN A 160 -12.80 -18.75 0.31
N SER A 161 -11.90 -18.81 1.30
CA SER A 161 -11.13 -20.03 1.60
C SER A 161 -11.78 -20.92 2.66
N GLU A 162 -12.82 -20.41 3.35
CA GLU A 162 -13.51 -21.08 4.47
C GLU A 162 -12.55 -21.48 5.58
N SER A 163 -11.68 -20.54 5.98
CA SER A 163 -10.62 -20.81 6.96
C SER A 163 -10.25 -19.58 7.79
N ILE A 164 -9.64 -19.83 8.95
CA ILE A 164 -8.92 -18.80 9.71
C ILE A 164 -7.60 -18.53 9.00
N ASP A 165 -7.37 -17.28 8.60
CA ASP A 165 -6.17 -16.86 7.87
C ASP A 165 -5.24 -15.96 8.71
N GLY A 166 -5.61 -15.69 9.96
CA GLY A 166 -4.83 -14.93 10.93
C GLY A 166 -5.37 -15.11 12.35
N LYS A 167 -4.46 -15.15 13.33
CA LYS A 167 -4.78 -15.30 14.76
C LYS A 167 -3.72 -14.62 15.61
N THR A 168 -4.15 -13.88 16.62
CA THR A 168 -3.29 -13.37 17.71
C THR A 168 -4.02 -13.42 19.04
N SER A 169 -3.28 -13.54 20.13
CA SER A 169 -3.82 -13.30 21.47
C SER A 169 -3.98 -11.80 21.73
N VAL A 170 -4.99 -11.45 22.52
CA VAL A 170 -5.24 -10.09 23.04
C VAL A 170 -4.70 -10.05 24.47
N ASP A 171 -3.77 -9.12 24.72
CA ASP A 171 -3.08 -9.01 26.00
C ASP A 171 -4.01 -8.53 27.13
N GLY A 172 -3.95 -9.21 28.27
CA GLY A 172 -4.74 -8.90 29.46
C GLY A 172 -5.66 -10.01 29.95
N CYS A 173 -6.07 -9.89 31.22
CA CYS A 173 -6.89 -10.85 31.95
C CYS A 173 -8.22 -10.27 32.44
N SER A 174 -8.59 -9.06 32.04
CA SER A 174 -9.93 -8.54 32.28
C SER A 174 -11.02 -9.44 31.68
N GLU A 175 -12.18 -9.48 32.31
CA GLU A 175 -13.39 -10.08 31.72
C GLU A 175 -13.96 -9.19 30.60
N THR A 176 -13.65 -7.90 30.63
CA THR A 176 -14.15 -6.93 29.64
C THR A 176 -13.21 -6.81 28.45
N VAL A 177 -13.79 -6.84 27.25
CA VAL A 177 -13.11 -6.54 25.99
C VAL A 177 -13.67 -5.26 25.40
N ASP A 178 -12.79 -4.28 25.20
CA ASP A 178 -13.09 -3.03 24.51
C ASP A 178 -12.61 -3.09 23.06
N SER A 179 -13.33 -2.40 22.18
CA SER A 179 -12.93 -2.30 20.78
C SER A 179 -13.36 -0.98 20.14
N LEU A 180 -12.53 -0.50 19.22
CA LEU A 180 -12.76 0.71 18.45
C LEU A 180 -12.45 0.44 16.97
N ALA A 181 -13.46 0.60 16.11
CA ALA A 181 -13.30 0.55 14.67
C ALA A 181 -13.19 1.99 14.12
N ASP A 182 -12.15 2.24 13.33
CA ASP A 182 -11.92 3.51 12.63
C ASP A 182 -11.46 3.22 11.21
N GLY A 183 -12.37 3.36 10.24
CA GLY A 183 -12.13 3.00 8.84
C GLY A 183 -11.63 1.55 8.72
N ASN A 184 -10.42 1.40 8.18
CA ASN A 184 -9.79 0.09 7.97
C ASN A 184 -8.97 -0.43 9.15
N LYS A 185 -9.01 0.24 10.31
CA LYS A 185 -8.32 -0.13 11.53
C LYS A 185 -9.33 -0.56 12.60
N LEU A 186 -9.05 -1.69 13.24
CA LEU A 186 -9.75 -2.16 14.43
C LEU A 186 -8.73 -2.23 15.57
N ILE A 187 -9.05 -1.60 16.70
CA ILE A 187 -8.29 -1.70 17.94
C ILE A 187 -9.09 -2.58 18.88
N VAL A 188 -8.47 -3.61 19.45
CA VAL A 188 -9.05 -4.49 20.46
C VAL A 188 -8.16 -4.42 21.70
N LYS A 189 -8.76 -4.29 22.88
CA LYS A 189 -8.01 -4.09 24.11
C LYS A 189 -8.72 -4.66 25.33
N LYS A 190 -7.93 -5.21 26.26
CA LYS A 190 -8.34 -5.54 27.64
C LYS A 190 -7.58 -4.60 28.60
N ASP A 191 -7.05 -5.11 29.70
CA ASP A 191 -6.20 -4.38 30.64
C ASP A 191 -4.72 -4.31 30.22
N GLY A 192 -4.30 -5.11 29.23
CA GLY A 192 -2.94 -5.11 28.68
C GLY A 192 -2.72 -4.17 27.48
N ALA A 193 -1.75 -4.52 26.65
CA ALA A 193 -1.47 -3.85 25.38
C ALA A 193 -2.63 -3.98 24.38
N SER A 194 -2.84 -2.96 23.56
CA SER A 194 -3.85 -3.00 22.50
C SER A 194 -3.37 -3.80 21.29
N THR A 195 -4.25 -4.62 20.74
CA THR A 195 -4.07 -5.31 19.45
C THR A 195 -4.66 -4.45 18.34
N GLU A 196 -3.87 -4.13 17.32
CA GLU A 196 -4.33 -3.39 16.14
C GLU A 196 -4.43 -4.30 14.92
N ILE A 197 -5.58 -4.27 14.25
CA ILE A 197 -5.92 -5.15 13.13
C ILE A 197 -6.30 -4.28 11.94
N TYR A 198 -5.52 -4.37 10.86
CA TYR A 198 -5.72 -3.56 9.66
C TYR A 198 -6.29 -4.41 8.53
N ASN A 199 -7.25 -3.83 7.81
CA ASN A 199 -7.84 -4.41 6.60
C ASN A 199 -8.45 -5.82 6.80
N GLY A 200 -8.98 -6.11 8.00
CA GLY A 200 -9.54 -7.42 8.33
C GLY A 200 -8.52 -8.55 8.45
N LEU A 201 -7.21 -8.23 8.49
CA LEU A 201 -6.13 -9.21 8.55
C LEU A 201 -5.50 -9.21 9.94
N VAL A 202 -5.62 -10.33 10.64
CA VAL A 202 -4.91 -10.57 11.90
C VAL A 202 -3.54 -11.17 11.59
N LYS A 203 -2.51 -10.78 12.33
CA LYS A 203 -1.12 -11.24 12.15
C LYS A 203 -0.66 -12.09 13.31
#